data_AF-A0A832R534-F1
#
_entry.id   AF-A0A832R534-F1
#
_cell.length_a   1.000
_cell.length_b   1.000
_cell.length_c   1.000
_cell.angle_alpha   90.00
_cell.angle_beta   90.00
_cell.angle_gamma   90.00
#
_symmetry.space_group_name_H-M   'P 1'
#
loop_
_entity.id
_entity.type
_entity.pdbx_description
1 polymer ?
#
loop_
_entity_poly.entity_id
_entity_poly.type
_entity_poly.pdbx_seq_one_letter_code
_entity_poly.pdbx_strand_id
1 'polypeptide(L)'
;WKLENGSQIVCGYNCKKATTYLFGRNYTAWYAPEISISDGPWKLFGLPGLILKAEDDKGHYSFECITIEKPNWKDVIYNISYKPFIVKKEQFFNLQKRYYENPAATVENSGLIQSPLPSSANKSRPYNPIELSE
;
A
#
# COMPACT_ATOMS: atom_id res chain seq x y z
N TRP A 1 -4.90 -12.70 10.74
CA TRP A 1 -3.62 -13.41 10.64
C TRP A 1 -3.74 -14.80 11.22
N LYS A 2 -3.12 -15.77 10.55
CA LYS A 2 -2.80 -17.10 11.06
C LYS A 2 -1.29 -17.16 11.28
N LEU A 3 -0.87 -17.43 12.51
CA LEU A 3 0.56 -17.58 12.82
C LEU A 3 1.04 -18.92 12.27
N GLU A 4 2.19 -18.90 11.61
CA GLU A 4 2.75 -20.08 10.95
C GLU A 4 4.14 -20.38 11.50
N ASN A 5 4.57 -21.63 11.34
CA ASN A 5 5.96 -21.99 11.59
C ASN A 5 6.85 -21.41 10.49
N GLY A 6 7.97 -20.82 10.88
CA GLY A 6 8.96 -20.25 9.97
C GLY A 6 9.50 -18.93 10.48
N SER A 7 10.76 -18.68 10.15
CA SER A 7 11.44 -17.43 10.44
C SER A 7 12.24 -16.96 9.23
N GLN A 8 12.49 -15.66 9.17
CA GLN A 8 13.35 -15.04 8.19
C GLN A 8 13.98 -13.80 8.81
N ILE A 9 15.22 -13.49 8.42
CA ILE A 9 15.85 -12.22 8.77
C ILE A 9 15.42 -11.17 7.76
N VAL A 10 14.81 -10.07 8.22
CA VAL A 10 14.41 -8.93 7.38
C VAL A 10 14.92 -7.66 8.04
N CYS A 11 15.61 -6.79 7.30
CA CYS A 11 16.22 -5.57 7.84
C CYS A 11 17.08 -5.82 9.11
N GLY A 12 17.71 -6.99 9.21
CA GLY A 12 18.52 -7.39 10.38
C GLY A 12 17.75 -7.94 11.57
N TYR A 13 16.41 -8.00 11.53
CA TYR A 13 15.57 -8.52 12.62
C TYR A 13 15.12 -9.96 12.37
N ASN A 14 15.05 -10.77 13.43
CA ASN A 14 14.43 -12.09 13.35
C ASN A 14 12.91 -11.97 13.26
N CYS A 15 12.36 -12.20 12.08
CA CYS A 15 10.93 -12.14 11.85
C CYS A 15 10.29 -13.53 11.90
N LYS A 16 9.06 -13.59 12.40
CA LYS A 16 8.18 -14.76 12.37
C LYS A 16 7.20 -14.67 11.21
N LYS A 17 6.79 -15.81 10.68
CA LYS A 17 5.86 -15.91 9.55
C LYS A 17 4.40 -15.90 10.00
N ALA A 18 3.55 -15.21 9.27
CA ALA A 18 2.10 -15.28 9.37
C ALA A 18 1.45 -15.18 7.99
N THR A 19 0.25 -15.72 7.84
CA THR A 19 -0.53 -15.64 6.60
C THR A 19 -1.93 -15.06 6.88
N THR A 20 -2.56 -14.49 5.85
CA THR A 20 -3.97 -14.08 5.95
C THR A 20 -4.60 -14.02 4.56
N TYR A 21 -5.91 -14.21 4.49
CA TYR A 21 -6.69 -13.78 3.33
C TYR A 21 -7.32 -12.42 3.64
N LEU A 22 -7.07 -11.43 2.80
CA LEU A 22 -7.54 -10.06 3.01
C LEU A 22 -7.76 -9.36 1.66
N PHE A 23 -8.91 -8.71 1.52
CA PHE A 23 -9.31 -7.94 0.32
C PHE A 23 -9.15 -8.71 -1.01
N GLY A 24 -9.49 -10.01 -1.00
CA GLY A 24 -9.41 -10.85 -2.19
C GLY A 24 -8.03 -11.41 -2.50
N ARG A 25 -7.03 -11.24 -1.62
CA ARG A 25 -5.66 -11.72 -1.80
C ARG A 25 -5.20 -12.55 -0.61
N ASN A 26 -4.36 -13.55 -0.88
CA ASN A 26 -3.61 -14.22 0.18
C ASN A 26 -2.28 -13.50 0.37
N TYR A 27 -1.98 -13.11 1.61
CA TYR A 27 -0.72 -12.50 1.98
C TYR A 27 0.10 -13.43 2.86
N THR A 28 1.40 -13.46 2.62
CA THR A 28 2.40 -13.90 3.60
C THR A 28 3.08 -12.66 4.17
N ALA A 29 3.21 -12.59 5.49
CA ALA A 29 3.90 -11.51 6.18
C ALA A 29 4.96 -12.07 7.13
N TRP A 30 6.04 -11.30 7.29
CA TRP A 30 7.10 -11.53 8.25
C TRP A 30 7.18 -10.34 9.20
N TYR A 31 6.94 -10.61 10.48
CA TYR A 31 6.87 -9.59 11.52
C TYR A 31 7.97 -9.79 12.57
N ALA A 32 8.57 -8.70 13.04
CA ALA A 32 9.63 -8.69 14.05
C ALA A 32 9.04 -8.55 15.46
N PRO A 33 9.00 -9.60 16.29
CA PRO A 33 8.46 -9.51 17.65
C PRO A 33 9.30 -8.62 18.57
N GLU A 34 10.58 -8.41 18.22
CA GLU A 34 11.52 -7.52 18.92
C GLU A 34 11.10 -6.04 18.84
N ILE A 35 10.36 -5.67 17.78
CA ILE A 35 9.77 -4.34 17.62
C ILE A 35 8.30 -4.45 18.01
N SER A 36 7.98 -4.22 19.28
CA SER A 36 6.63 -4.37 19.88
C SER A 36 5.60 -3.31 19.41
N ILE A 37 5.49 -3.10 18.11
CA ILE A 37 4.55 -2.20 17.45
C ILE A 37 3.66 -3.06 16.54
N SER A 38 2.35 -3.06 16.79
CA SER A 38 1.38 -3.85 16.02
C SER A 38 0.95 -3.12 14.75
N ASP A 39 1.90 -2.87 13.86
CA ASP A 39 1.72 -2.08 12.63
C ASP A 39 2.45 -2.71 11.44
N GLY A 40 2.35 -2.09 10.27
CA GLY A 40 2.98 -2.59 9.06
C GLY A 40 2.66 -1.77 7.80
N PRO A 41 3.09 -2.26 6.63
CA PRO A 41 2.85 -1.56 5.38
C PRO A 41 1.36 -1.55 5.02
N TRP A 42 0.90 -0.41 4.52
CA TRP A 42 -0.45 -0.22 4.01
C TRP A 42 -1.53 -0.49 5.09
N LYS A 43 -2.36 -1.52 4.91
CA LYS A 43 -3.44 -1.93 5.83
C LYS A 43 -3.12 -3.28 6.49
N LEU A 44 -1.87 -3.74 6.38
CA LEU A 44 -1.40 -4.97 7.00
C LEU A 44 -0.84 -4.60 8.37
N PHE A 45 -1.64 -4.79 9.42
CA PHE A 45 -1.29 -4.54 10.82
C PHE A 45 -1.94 -5.61 11.72
N GLY A 46 -1.68 -5.57 13.04
CA GLY A 46 -2.36 -6.45 14.00
C GLY A 46 -1.60 -7.73 14.37
N LEU A 47 -0.33 -7.86 13.98
CA LEU A 47 0.57 -8.93 14.46
C LEU A 47 1.30 -8.49 15.74
N PRO A 48 1.75 -9.43 16.59
CA PRO A 48 2.49 -9.11 17.82
C PRO A 48 3.95 -8.75 17.49
N GLY A 49 4.13 -7.65 16.75
CA GLY A 49 5.40 -7.13 16.27
C GLY A 49 5.24 -6.43 14.92
N LEU A 50 6.21 -5.59 14.55
CA LEU A 50 6.13 -4.78 13.34
C LEU A 50 6.29 -5.66 12.10
N ILE A 51 5.38 -5.56 11.13
CA ILE A 51 5.52 -6.25 9.84
C ILE A 51 6.61 -5.56 9.02
N LEU A 52 7.72 -6.27 8.80
CA LEU A 52 8.86 -5.78 8.02
C LEU A 52 8.84 -6.26 6.58
N LYS A 53 8.11 -7.34 6.29
CA LYS A 53 7.89 -7.81 4.93
C LYS A 53 6.48 -8.35 4.75
N ALA A 54 5.87 -8.08 3.61
CA ALA A 54 4.63 -8.73 3.22
C ALA A 54 4.55 -8.85 1.69
N GLU A 55 4.03 -9.97 1.20
CA GLU A 55 3.82 -10.19 -0.23
C GLU A 55 2.54 -10.98 -0.49
N ASP A 56 1.88 -10.71 -1.60
CA ASP A 56 0.76 -11.53 -2.04
C ASP A 56 1.24 -12.79 -2.76
N ASP A 57 0.43 -13.84 -2.73
CA ASP A 57 0.75 -15.17 -3.31
C ASP A 57 1.03 -15.15 -4.82
N LYS A 58 0.56 -14.12 -5.52
CA LYS A 58 0.79 -13.91 -6.96
C LYS A 58 2.03 -13.05 -7.25
N GLY A 59 2.69 -12.49 -6.24
CA GLY A 59 3.84 -11.60 -6.42
C GLY A 59 3.50 -10.28 -7.13
N HIS A 60 2.23 -9.88 -7.12
CA HIS A 60 1.79 -8.59 -7.68
C HIS A 60 2.13 -7.42 -6.75
N TYR A 61 2.18 -7.67 -5.45
CA TYR A 61 2.47 -6.70 -4.40
C TYR A 61 3.47 -7.30 -3.42
N SER A 62 4.57 -6.58 -3.19
CA SER A 62 5.57 -6.92 -2.20
C SER A 62 6.03 -5.64 -1.50
N PHE A 63 6.14 -5.73 -0.18
CA PHE A 63 6.65 -4.70 0.70
C PHE A 63 7.82 -5.30 1.47
N GLU A 64 8.97 -4.64 1.45
CA GLU A 64 10.14 -5.07 2.20
C GLU A 64 10.81 -3.86 2.86
N CYS A 65 11.00 -3.95 4.16
CA CYS A 65 11.72 -2.96 4.94
C CYS A 65 13.21 -3.04 4.59
N ILE A 66 13.75 -1.92 4.10
CA ILE A 66 15.16 -1.81 3.75
C ILE A 66 15.97 -1.21 4.90
N THR A 67 15.39 -0.28 5.64
CA THR A 67 16.07 0.44 6.73
C THR A 67 15.04 0.92 7.76
N ILE A 68 15.45 0.91 9.04
CA ILE A 68 14.73 1.53 10.14
C ILE A 68 15.67 2.56 10.77
N GLU A 69 15.25 3.83 10.76
CA GLU A 69 16.02 4.93 11.31
C GLU A 69 15.20 5.67 12.36
N LYS A 70 15.89 6.12 13.41
CA LYS A 70 15.31 7.05 14.36
C LYS A 70 15.64 8.47 13.88
N PRO A 71 14.65 9.26 13.44
CA PRO A 71 14.91 10.62 12.98
C PRO A 71 15.45 11.48 14.13
N ASN A 72 16.32 12.43 13.78
CA ASN A 72 16.85 13.42 14.72
C ASN A 72 16.00 14.70 14.76
N TRP A 73 15.06 14.86 13.83
CA TRP A 73 14.09 15.95 13.81
C TRP A 73 12.84 15.61 14.63
N LYS A 74 12.16 16.64 15.16
CA LYS A 74 10.92 16.51 15.93
C LYS A 74 9.66 16.73 15.09
N ASP A 75 9.82 17.30 13.90
CA ASP A 75 8.69 17.59 13.03
C ASP A 75 8.05 16.30 12.53
N VAL A 76 6.72 16.30 12.48
CA VAL A 76 5.96 15.17 11.96
C VAL A 76 6.22 15.08 10.45
N ILE A 77 6.47 13.87 9.93
CA ILE A 77 6.74 13.63 8.49
C ILE A 77 5.59 14.14 7.61
N TYR A 78 4.37 14.16 8.12
CA TYR A 78 3.18 14.61 7.40
C TYR A 78 2.70 15.97 7.91
N ASN A 79 3.26 17.05 7.37
CA ASN A 79 2.70 18.40 7.50
C ASN A 79 2.07 18.84 6.16
N ILE A 80 1.07 18.09 5.69
CA ILE A 80 0.31 18.48 4.49
C ILE A 80 -1.11 18.83 4.94
N SER A 81 -1.50 20.09 4.78
CA SER A 81 -2.86 20.56 4.99
C SER A 81 -3.77 20.05 3.86
N TYR A 82 -4.16 18.78 3.95
CA TYR A 82 -5.23 18.25 3.12
C TYR A 82 -6.58 18.69 3.69
N LYS A 83 -7.49 19.14 2.81
CA LYS A 83 -8.92 19.28 3.13
C LYS A 83 -9.65 18.04 2.61
N PRO A 84 -9.69 16.93 3.37
CA PRO A 84 -10.40 15.74 2.93
C PRO A 84 -11.90 16.03 2.83
N PHE A 85 -12.57 15.38 1.89
CA PHE A 85 -14.02 15.31 1.83
C PHE A 85 -14.45 13.84 1.95
N ILE A 86 -15.64 13.62 2.48
CA ILE A 86 -16.16 12.27 2.68
C ILE A 86 -16.72 11.75 1.36
N VAL A 87 -16.36 10.52 1.01
CA VAL A 87 -16.75 9.83 -0.22
C VAL A 87 -17.01 8.36 0.11
N LYS A 88 -17.97 7.71 -0.57
CA LYS A 88 -18.19 6.26 -0.41
C LYS A 88 -16.99 5.49 -0.96
N LYS A 89 -16.64 4.37 -0.32
CA LYS A 89 -15.55 3.48 -0.75
C LYS A 89 -15.65 3.12 -2.25
N GLU A 90 -16.83 2.70 -2.69
CA GLU A 90 -17.12 2.38 -4.10
C GLU A 90 -16.84 3.54 -5.06
N GLN A 91 -17.22 4.77 -4.69
CA GLN A 91 -16.97 5.95 -5.52
C GLN A 91 -15.47 6.23 -5.68
N PHE A 92 -14.68 5.98 -4.62
CA PHE A 92 -13.23 6.08 -4.68
C PHE A 92 -12.62 5.04 -5.63
N PHE A 93 -13.03 3.77 -5.54
CA PHE A 93 -12.52 2.71 -6.43
C PHE A 93 -12.95 2.92 -7.88
N ASN A 94 -14.18 3.37 -8.12
CA ASN A 94 -14.64 3.74 -9.46
C ASN A 94 -13.82 4.89 -10.06
N LEU A 95 -13.50 5.91 -9.26
CA LEU A 95 -12.63 7.00 -9.69
C LEU A 95 -11.21 6.50 -10.01
N GLN A 96 -10.66 5.64 -9.14
CA GLN A 96 -9.37 5.02 -9.37
C GLN A 96 -9.37 4.21 -10.68
N LYS A 97 -10.36 3.34 -10.91
CA LYS A 97 -10.46 2.55 -12.14
C LYS A 97 -10.50 3.42 -13.39
N ARG A 98 -11.32 4.49 -13.40
CA ARG A 98 -11.39 5.45 -14.51
C ARG A 98 -10.05 6.11 -14.80
N TYR A 99 -9.27 6.43 -13.76
CA TYR A 99 -7.92 6.98 -13.94
C TYR A 99 -7.00 5.99 -14.67
N TYR A 100 -7.10 4.69 -14.39
CA TYR A 100 -6.31 3.68 -15.11
C TYR A 100 -6.83 3.46 -16.54
N GLU A 101 -8.12 3.58 -16.79
CA GLU A 101 -8.72 3.48 -18.13
C GLU A 101 -8.32 4.67 -19.02
N ASN A 102 -8.36 5.89 -18.48
CA ASN A 102 -7.98 7.11 -19.20
C ASN A 102 -7.31 8.14 -18.25
N PRO A 103 -5.97 8.08 -18.10
CA PRO A 103 -5.24 9.01 -17.25
C PRO A 103 -5.37 10.47 -17.71
N ALA A 104 -5.35 10.72 -19.03
CA ALA A 104 -5.44 12.05 -19.60
C ALA A 104 -6.75 12.74 -19.23
N ALA A 105 -7.89 12.06 -19.34
CA ALA A 105 -9.19 12.63 -18.99
C ALA A 105 -9.25 13.08 -17.52
N THR A 106 -8.57 12.40 -16.60
CA THR A 106 -8.54 12.81 -15.19
C THR A 106 -7.73 14.10 -15.00
N VAL A 107 -6.62 14.23 -15.72
CA VAL A 107 -5.74 15.41 -15.67
C VAL A 107 -6.40 16.61 -16.36
N GLU A 108 -7.03 16.42 -17.52
CA GLU A 108 -7.75 17.48 -18.24
C GLU A 108 -8.91 18.04 -17.41
N ASN A 109 -9.67 17.15 -16.75
CA ASN A 109 -10.78 17.56 -15.87
C ASN A 109 -10.31 18.19 -14.54
N SER A 110 -9.01 18.14 -14.21
CA SER A 110 -8.49 18.76 -12.98
C SER A 110 -8.34 20.28 -13.08
N GLY A 111 -8.28 20.83 -14.30
CA GLY A 111 -7.98 22.24 -14.54
C GLY A 111 -6.54 22.66 -14.22
N LEU A 112 -5.67 21.74 -13.79
CA LEU A 112 -4.27 22.02 -13.44
C LEU A 112 -3.35 22.10 -14.67
N ILE A 113 -3.75 21.46 -15.79
CA ILE A 113 -3.01 21.50 -17.05
C ILE A 113 -3.93 22.10 -18.12
N GLN A 114 -3.47 23.18 -18.74
CA GLN A 114 -4.21 23.89 -19.81
C GLN A 114 -3.66 23.57 -21.21
N SER A 115 -2.51 22.89 -21.28
CA SER A 115 -1.92 22.45 -22.54
C SER A 115 -2.45 21.09 -22.98
N PRO A 116 -2.59 20.81 -24.29
CA PRO A 116 -2.93 19.48 -24.78
C PRO A 116 -1.95 18.43 -24.27
N LEU A 117 -2.46 17.30 -23.80
CA LEU A 117 -1.63 16.17 -23.40
C LEU A 117 -1.15 15.39 -24.62
N PRO A 118 0.05 14.78 -24.56
CA PRO A 118 0.50 13.89 -25.63
C PRO A 118 -0.45 12.71 -25.75
N SER A 119 -0.66 12.18 -26.97
CA SER A 119 -1.58 11.06 -27.21
C SER A 119 -1.24 9.81 -26.38
N SER A 120 0.02 9.65 -25.96
CA SER A 120 0.45 8.59 -25.05
C SER A 120 -0.23 8.64 -23.68
N ALA A 121 -0.70 9.81 -23.23
CA ALA A 121 -1.40 9.99 -21.97
C ALA A 121 -2.83 9.39 -21.97
N ASN A 122 -3.42 9.19 -23.15
CA ASN A 122 -4.73 8.55 -23.32
C ASN A 122 -4.68 7.02 -23.23
N LYS A 123 -3.48 6.43 -23.19
CA LYS A 123 -3.35 4.97 -23.15
C LYS A 123 -3.79 4.44 -21.79
N SER A 124 -4.70 3.47 -21.84
CA SER A 124 -5.09 2.68 -20.67
C SER A 124 -3.87 2.00 -20.05
N ARG A 125 -3.88 1.92 -18.72
CA ARG A 125 -2.88 1.27 -17.87
C ARG A 125 -3.47 -0.01 -17.27
N PRO A 126 -2.67 -1.06 -17.06
CA PRO A 126 -3.12 -2.27 -16.37
C PRO A 126 -3.73 -1.92 -14.99
N TYR A 127 -4.93 -2.44 -14.72
CA TYR A 127 -5.64 -2.22 -13.46
C TYR A 127 -5.65 -3.50 -12.63
N ASN A 128 -4.83 -3.53 -11.58
CA ASN A 128 -4.73 -4.63 -10.64
C ASN A 128 -4.75 -4.02 -9.23
N PRO A 129 -5.92 -3.66 -8.69
CA PRO A 129 -5.99 -2.97 -7.40
C PRO A 129 -5.57 -3.91 -6.25
N ILE A 130 -4.98 -3.33 -5.21
CA ILE A 130 -4.56 -4.10 -4.03
C ILE A 130 -5.76 -4.69 -3.28
N GLU A 131 -6.91 -4.01 -3.32
CA GLU A 131 -8.21 -4.53 -2.87
C GLU A 131 -9.00 -5.05 -4.08
N LEU A 132 -9.12 -6.37 -4.21
CA LEU A 132 -9.81 -7.03 -5.34
C LEU A 132 -11.30 -7.24 -5.09
N SER A 133 -11.70 -7.40 -3.83
CA SER A 133 -13.09 -7.60 -3.43
C SER A 133 -13.68 -6.29 -2.90
N GLU A 134 -14.76 -5.84 -3.50
CA GLU A 134 -15.79 -5.05 -2.81
C GLU A 134 -16.76 -5.98 -2.08
#